data_AF-A0A151RSG4-F1
#
_entry.id   AF-A0A151RSG4-F1
#
_cell.length_a   1.000
_cell.length_b   1.000
_cell.length_c   1.000
_cell.angle_alpha   90.00
_cell.angle_beta   90.00
_cell.angle_gamma   90.00
#
_symmetry.space_group_name_H-M   'P 1'
#
loop_
_entity.id
_entity.type
_entity.pdbx_description
1 polymer ?
#
loop_
_entity_poly.entity_id
_entity_poly.type
_entity_poly.pdbx_seq_one_letter_code
_entity_poly.pdbx_strand_id
1 'polypeptide(L)'
;MKKYLSYDFIENSELTESQTFDVLTLEFLNSLRTSGLPNHKIKLKNRTPVMLLRNLDQSEGLCNGTRMIVTRLANHVIEAKIMSENSNENEIYIPRMSMSPSQSP
;
A
#
# COMPACT_ATOMS: atom_id res chain seq x y z
N MET A 1 -10.05 9.35 -11.05
CA MET A 1 -8.90 8.50 -10.63
C MET A 1 -8.34 9.11 -9.36
N LYS A 2 -8.22 8.33 -8.27
CA LYS A 2 -7.73 8.80 -6.98
C LYS A 2 -6.25 8.45 -6.82
N LYS A 3 -5.50 9.34 -6.17
CA LYS A 3 -4.06 9.18 -5.88
C LYS A 3 -3.91 8.83 -4.40
N TYR A 4 -3.07 7.86 -4.09
CA TYR A 4 -2.62 7.55 -2.73
C TYR A 4 -1.10 7.65 -2.69
N LEU A 5 -0.56 8.24 -1.61
CA LEU A 5 0.87 8.47 -1.39
C LEU A 5 1.39 7.57 -0.27
N SER A 6 2.68 7.22 -0.28
CA SER A 6 3.28 6.26 0.67
C SER A 6 3.44 6.78 2.10
N TYR A 7 3.42 8.09 2.34
CA TYR A 7 3.34 8.72 3.67
C TYR A 7 2.23 9.80 3.70
N ASP A 8 1.68 10.09 4.88
CA ASP A 8 0.77 11.23 5.10
C ASP A 8 1.51 12.45 5.69
N PHE A 9 2.62 12.22 6.38
CA PHE A 9 3.48 13.21 7.01
C PHE A 9 4.91 12.66 7.14
N ILE A 10 5.90 13.56 7.25
CA ILE A 10 7.29 13.22 7.56
C ILE A 10 7.49 13.50 9.04
N GLU A 11 7.92 12.50 9.80
CA GLU A 11 8.27 12.68 11.19
C GLU A 11 9.69 13.23 11.27
N ASN A 12 9.84 14.46 11.76
CA ASN A 12 11.13 15.08 12.06
C ASN A 12 11.55 14.68 13.48
N SER A 13 11.68 13.38 13.76
CA SER A 13 12.19 12.92 15.06
C SER A 13 13.70 13.12 15.08
N GLU A 14 14.11 14.26 15.64
CA GLU A 14 15.44 14.60 16.14
C GLU A 14 16.63 14.38 15.17
N LEU A 15 17.07 15.52 14.63
CA LEU A 15 18.35 15.77 13.99
C LEU A 15 19.50 15.04 14.70
N THR A 16 19.83 13.84 14.25
CA THR A 16 21.09 13.18 14.62
C THR A 16 22.13 13.57 13.58
N GLU A 17 23.06 14.41 14.04
CA GLU A 17 24.21 14.93 13.31
C GLU A 17 24.98 13.81 12.59
N SER A 18 24.69 13.57 11.32
CA SER A 18 25.64 12.96 10.41
C SER A 18 25.30 13.38 8.98
N GLN A 19 26.34 13.77 8.25
CA GLN A 19 26.32 14.33 6.90
C GLN A 19 25.73 13.37 5.83
N THR A 20 25.17 12.23 6.24
CA THR A 20 24.53 11.22 5.39
C THR A 20 23.06 11.53 5.08
N PHE A 21 22.38 12.34 5.90
CA PHE A 21 20.95 12.63 5.71
C PHE A 21 20.64 13.73 4.69
N ASP A 22 21.62 14.58 4.33
CA ASP A 22 21.44 15.60 3.29
C ASP A 22 21.11 14.98 1.91
N VAL A 23 21.47 13.71 1.71
CA VAL A 23 21.18 12.94 0.48
C VAL A 23 19.78 12.33 0.49
N LEU A 24 19.18 12.10 1.66
CA LEU A 24 17.85 11.48 1.82
C LEU A 24 16.73 12.51 1.67
N THR A 25 16.75 13.24 0.55
CA THR A 25 15.70 14.19 0.22
C THR A 25 14.36 13.47 0.00
N LEU A 26 13.27 14.20 0.21
CA LEU A 26 11.93 13.68 -0.06
C LEU A 26 11.77 13.24 -1.53
N GLU A 27 12.42 13.96 -2.45
CA GLU A 27 12.46 13.59 -3.87
C GLU A 27 13.15 12.24 -4.10
N PHE A 28 14.30 12.02 -3.44
CA PHE A 28 14.98 10.74 -3.48
C PHE A 28 14.09 9.61 -2.95
N LEU A 29 13.49 9.77 -1.76
CA LEU A 29 12.57 8.78 -1.18
C LEU A 29 11.37 8.50 -2.10
N ASN A 30 10.79 9.53 -2.71
CA ASN A 30 9.66 9.41 -3.64
C ASN A 30 10.04 8.75 -4.97
N SER A 31 11.33 8.81 -5.34
CA SER A 31 11.89 8.18 -6.53
C SER A 31 12.16 6.68 -6.35
N LEU A 32 12.26 6.18 -5.11
CA LEU A 32 12.60 4.79 -4.83
C LEU A 32 11.63 3.83 -5.52
N ARG A 33 12.22 2.82 -6.16
CA ARG A 33 11.55 1.70 -6.81
C ARG A 33 12.10 0.42 -6.21
N THR A 34 11.30 -0.23 -5.38
CA THR A 34 11.68 -1.48 -4.72
C THR A 34 10.82 -2.61 -5.24
N SER A 35 11.43 -3.76 -5.53
CA SER A 35 10.69 -4.95 -5.92
C SER A 35 9.79 -5.41 -4.76
N GLY A 36 8.55 -5.81 -5.07
CA GLY A 36 7.60 -6.26 -4.04
C GLY A 36 6.98 -5.14 -3.18
N LEU A 37 7.15 -3.87 -3.55
CA LEU A 37 6.45 -2.75 -2.94
C LEU A 37 5.79 -1.86 -4.00
N PRO A 38 4.64 -1.23 -3.67
CA PRO A 38 4.08 -0.19 -4.52
C PRO A 38 5.01 1.02 -4.61
N ASN A 39 4.95 1.69 -5.76
CA ASN A 39 5.55 3.01 -5.93
C ASN A 39 5.01 4.02 -4.91
N HIS A 40 5.81 5.04 -4.57
CA HIS A 40 5.41 6.13 -3.68
C HIS A 40 4.00 6.68 -3.97
N LYS A 41 3.63 6.76 -5.25
CA LYS A 41 2.31 7.18 -5.70
C LYS A 41 1.62 6.06 -6.47
N ILE A 42 0.46 5.63 -5.98
CA ILE A 42 -0.45 4.74 -6.71
C ILE A 42 -1.68 5.52 -7.17
N LYS A 43 -2.12 5.26 -8.40
CA LYS A 43 -3.33 5.85 -8.98
C LYS A 43 -4.34 4.76 -9.25
N LEU A 44 -5.53 4.89 -8.68
CA LEU A 44 -6.61 3.89 -8.82
C LEU A 44 -7.86 4.51 -9.40
N LYS A 45 -8.64 3.69 -10.10
CA LYS A 45 -9.95 4.04 -10.64
C LYS A 45 -10.96 2.99 -10.16
N ASN A 46 -12.19 3.44 -9.93
CA ASN A 46 -13.30 2.53 -9.66
C ASN A 46 -13.46 1.53 -10.82
N ARG A 47 -13.87 0.30 -10.51
CA ARG A 47 -14.07 -0.83 -11.44
C ARG A 47 -12.79 -1.30 -12.14
N THR A 48 -11.63 -1.04 -11.55
CA THR A 48 -10.34 -1.49 -12.10
C THR A 48 -9.86 -2.72 -11.33
N PRO A 49 -9.37 -3.76 -12.03
CA PRO A 49 -8.68 -4.90 -11.42
C PRO A 49 -7.46 -4.47 -10.59
N VAL A 50 -7.33 -5.02 -9.40
CA VAL A 50 -6.16 -4.87 -8.51
C VAL A 50 -5.78 -6.23 -7.92
N MET A 51 -4.57 -6.31 -7.36
CA MET A 51 -4.04 -7.52 -6.74
C MET A 51 -3.37 -7.16 -5.41
N LEU A 52 -3.58 -7.97 -4.37
CA LEU A 52 -2.82 -7.85 -3.13
C LEU A 52 -1.37 -8.27 -3.35
N LEU A 53 -0.43 -7.44 -2.89
CA LEU A 53 1.02 -7.74 -2.90
C LEU A 53 1.54 -8.25 -1.55
N ARG A 54 0.68 -8.20 -0.52
CA ARG A 54 0.97 -8.56 0.87
C ARG A 54 -0.25 -9.27 1.43
N ASN A 55 -0.04 -10.11 2.43
CA ASN A 55 -1.13 -10.74 3.14
C ASN A 55 -1.85 -9.72 4.02
N LEU A 56 -3.17 -9.65 3.89
CA LEU A 56 -4.04 -8.84 4.75
C LEU A 56 -4.70 -9.72 5.81
N ASP A 57 -5.30 -10.83 5.38
CA ASP A 57 -5.92 -11.83 6.24
C ASP A 57 -5.88 -13.19 5.51
N GLN A 58 -5.00 -14.08 5.93
CA GLN A 58 -4.84 -15.38 5.27
C GLN A 58 -5.99 -16.34 5.56
N SER A 59 -6.60 -16.25 6.75
CA SER A 59 -7.78 -17.07 7.11
C SER A 59 -8.94 -16.83 6.16
N GLU A 60 -9.11 -15.59 5.73
CA GLU A 60 -10.18 -15.17 4.81
C GLU A 60 -9.74 -15.20 3.33
N GLY A 61 -8.57 -15.76 3.01
CA GLY A 61 -8.07 -15.85 1.63
C GLY A 61 -7.61 -14.51 1.03
N LEU A 62 -7.40 -13.48 1.85
CA LEU A 62 -6.85 -12.17 1.48
C LEU A 62 -5.31 -12.21 1.55
N CYS A 63 -4.71 -13.07 0.74
CA CYS A 63 -3.27 -13.27 0.68
C CYS A 63 -2.64 -12.61 -0.55
N ASN A 64 -1.31 -12.63 -0.61
CA ASN A 64 -0.57 -12.18 -1.78
C ASN A 64 -1.05 -12.92 -3.05
N GLY A 65 -1.37 -12.16 -4.09
CA GLY A 65 -1.91 -12.70 -5.35
C GLY A 65 -3.43 -12.62 -5.47
N THR A 66 -4.19 -12.38 -4.39
CA THR A 66 -5.65 -12.27 -4.46
C THR A 66 -6.05 -11.12 -5.38
N ARG A 67 -6.84 -11.43 -6.41
CA ARG A 67 -7.31 -10.47 -7.44
C ARG A 67 -8.71 -9.96 -7.10
N MET A 68 -8.91 -8.66 -7.24
CA MET A 68 -10.13 -7.97 -6.79
C MET A 68 -10.50 -6.83 -7.74
N ILE A 69 -11.78 -6.45 -7.78
CA ILE A 69 -12.27 -5.25 -8.48
C ILE A 69 -12.49 -4.15 -7.46
N VAL A 70 -11.89 -2.97 -7.67
CA VAL A 70 -12.20 -1.78 -6.85
C VAL A 70 -13.67 -1.38 -7.05
N THR A 71 -14.42 -1.21 -5.97
CA THR A 71 -15.82 -0.76 -5.97
C THR A 71 -15.96 0.69 -5.48
N ARG A 72 -15.08 1.13 -4.57
CA ARG A 72 -15.06 2.51 -4.05
C ARG A 72 -13.68 2.93 -3.58
N LEU A 73 -13.40 4.22 -3.65
CA LEU A 73 -12.12 4.84 -3.29
C LEU A 73 -12.32 5.92 -2.20
N ALA A 74 -12.19 5.54 -0.93
CA ALA A 74 -12.24 6.47 0.20
C ALA A 74 -10.86 7.09 0.49
N ASN A 75 -10.74 7.98 1.49
CA ASN A 75 -9.47 8.68 1.78
C ASN A 75 -8.41 7.74 2.33
N HIS A 76 -8.78 6.83 3.23
CA HIS A 76 -7.83 5.96 3.94
C HIS A 76 -8.07 4.47 3.69
N VAL A 77 -9.10 4.13 2.92
CA VAL A 77 -9.53 2.76 2.64
C VAL A 77 -9.93 2.62 1.18
N ILE A 78 -9.62 1.47 0.60
CA ILE A 78 -10.10 1.04 -0.72
C ILE A 78 -11.12 -0.06 -0.50
N GLU A 79 -12.30 0.10 -1.06
CA GLU A 79 -13.33 -0.94 -1.08
C GLU A 79 -13.17 -1.75 -2.37
N ALA A 80 -13.17 -3.07 -2.24
CA ALA A 80 -13.00 -3.99 -3.36
C ALA A 80 -13.77 -5.29 -3.15
N LYS A 81 -14.09 -5.97 -4.26
CA LYS A 81 -14.72 -7.30 -4.27
C LYS A 81 -13.76 -8.32 -4.86
N ILE A 82 -13.67 -9.51 -4.25
CA ILE A 82 -12.84 -10.61 -4.77
C ILE A 82 -13.39 -11.06 -6.13
N MET A 83 -12.49 -11.33 -7.09
CA MET A 83 -12.86 -11.87 -8.41
C MET A 83 -12.95 -13.41 -8.39
N SER A 84 -13.70 -13.98 -7.46
CA SER A 84 -13.91 -15.43 -7.39
C SER A 84 -15.38 -15.76 -7.62
N GLU A 85 -15.66 -16.84 -8.35
CA GLU A 85 -17.04 -17.33 -8.56
C GLU A 85 -17.70 -17.77 -7.25
N ASN A 86 -16.89 -18.17 -6.26
CA ASN A 86 -17.37 -18.69 -4.97
C ASN A 86 -17.23 -17.70 -3.81
N SER A 87 -16.70 -16.51 -4.05
CA SER A 87 -16.72 -15.50 -3.00
C SER A 87 -18.15 -14.99 -2.88
N ASN A 88 -18.81 -15.38 -1.79
CA ASN A 88 -19.93 -14.63 -1.23
C ASN A 88 -19.60 -13.14 -1.36
N GLU A 89 -20.61 -12.30 -1.57
CA GLU A 89 -20.49 -10.89 -1.96
C GLU A 89 -19.82 -9.95 -0.92
N ASN A 90 -18.90 -10.47 -0.13
CA ASN A 90 -18.14 -9.80 0.89
C ASN A 90 -17.33 -8.67 0.25
N GLU A 91 -17.80 -7.46 0.53
CA GLU A 91 -17.05 -6.24 0.37
C GLU A 91 -15.83 -6.30 1.29
N ILE A 92 -14.65 -6.11 0.71
CA ILE A 92 -13.38 -6.10 1.42
C ILE A 92 -12.88 -4.67 1.48
N TYR A 93 -12.47 -4.27 2.68
CA TYR A 93 -11.90 -2.97 2.95
C TYR A 93 -10.38 -3.14 3.09
N ILE A 94 -9.62 -2.59 2.15
CA ILE A 94 -8.16 -2.62 2.16
C ILE A 94 -7.68 -1.32 2.83
N PRO A 95 -7.15 -1.39 4.07
CA PRO A 95 -6.56 -0.24 4.74
C PRO A 95 -5.15 0.02 4.20
N ARG A 96 -4.58 1.15 4.60
CA ARG A 96 -3.14 1.39 4.48
C ARG A 96 -2.37 0.41 5.38
N MET A 97 -1.37 -0.26 4.83
CA MET A 97 -0.47 -1.12 5.61
C MET A 97 0.80 -0.37 6.00
N SER A 98 1.15 -0.38 7.29
CA SER A 98 2.45 0.05 7.78
C SER A 98 3.49 -1.03 7.51
N MET A 99 4.68 -0.63 7.10
CA MET A 99 5.82 -1.53 6.89
C MET A 99 6.88 -1.22 7.94
N SER A 100 7.29 -2.23 8.68
CA SER A 100 8.51 -2.20 9.49
C SER A 100 9.56 -3.10 8.86
N PRO A 101 10.86 -2.78 8.97
CA PRO A 101 11.91 -3.75 8.68
C PRO A 101 11.65 -5.03 9.47
N SER A 102 11.95 -6.19 8.90
CA SER A 102 12.04 -7.40 9.72
C SER A 102 13.19 -7.20 10.70
N GLN A 103 12.99 -7.56 11.98
CA GLN A 103 14.10 -7.73 12.90
C GLN A 103 14.85 -8.99 12.46
N SER A 104 15.68 -8.85 11.44
CA SER A 104 16.63 -9.85 11.00
C SER A 104 18.01 -9.35 11.43
N PRO A 105 18.82 -10.16 12.12
CA PRO A 105 20.19 -9.78 12.49
C PRO A 105 21.08 -9.54 11.27
#